data_AF-A0A1H1ICH9-F1
#
_entry.id   AF-A0A1H1ICH9-F1
#
_cell.length_a   1.000
_cell.length_b   1.000
_cell.length_c   1.000
_cell.angle_alpha   90.00
_cell.angle_beta   90.00
_cell.angle_gamma   90.00
#
_symmetry.space_group_name_H-M   'P 1'
#
loop_
_entity.id
_entity.type
_entity.pdbx_description
1 polymer ?
#
loop_
_entity_poly.entity_id
_entity_poly.type
_entity_poly.pdbx_seq_one_letter_code
_entity_poly.pdbx_strand_id
1 'polypeptide(L)'
;MPKFPSGLSLKMPVAPSLLNQPRQQAAANPQANQPGGLAGKQDAISQQIKDLPAPVFRPAFNAPTFESAKGSGWGAENNGWQTSNIENQDSFIHSKRVDTKAQGKYAGDKIHLSIQPSQVPKAYDAINSLLFSEDSPVDKWKVTDMTRVSEGSRVQQGAQFTLYLRPTAGDSQYTAQDIKTDKSFIEAIEHKLSLEGFEPGKRPDSDVSPHHWDFASYRNEERSTRDGGVAQTEALKREPVFELLSL
;
A
#
# COMPACT_ATOMS: atom_id res chain seq x y z
N MET A 1 -27.49 -81.70 -39.80
CA MET A 1 -26.85 -80.47 -40.34
C MET A 1 -27.49 -79.26 -39.64
N PRO A 2 -26.79 -78.14 -39.39
CA PRO A 2 -25.54 -77.93 -38.62
C PRO A 2 -25.74 -76.84 -37.51
N LYS A 3 -25.13 -76.92 -36.31
CA LYS A 3 -23.81 -76.42 -35.81
C LYS A 3 -23.89 -75.15 -34.92
N PHE A 4 -23.44 -75.32 -33.67
CA PHE A 4 -22.86 -74.35 -32.70
C PHE A 4 -21.65 -73.57 -33.30
N PRO A 5 -21.09 -72.45 -32.75
CA PRO A 5 -20.67 -72.35 -31.34
C PRO A 5 -20.52 -70.99 -30.63
N SER A 6 -20.19 -71.14 -29.33
CA SER A 6 -19.58 -70.31 -28.28
C SER A 6 -18.78 -69.03 -28.58
N GLY A 7 -18.74 -68.14 -27.59
CA GLY A 7 -17.69 -67.12 -27.43
C GLY A 7 -17.79 -66.31 -26.12
N LEU A 8 -16.90 -66.61 -25.16
CA LEU A 8 -16.57 -65.80 -23.98
C LEU A 8 -16.09 -64.38 -24.35
N SER A 9 -16.35 -63.36 -23.52
CA SER A 9 -15.30 -62.44 -23.05
C SER A 9 -15.80 -61.47 -21.96
N LEU A 10 -15.27 -61.61 -20.74
CA LEU A 10 -15.26 -60.56 -19.71
C LEU A 10 -14.38 -59.42 -20.23
N LYS A 11 -14.93 -58.21 -20.43
CA LYS A 11 -14.14 -57.00 -20.62
C LYS A 11 -14.15 -56.18 -19.32
N MET A 12 -13.05 -56.30 -18.57
CA MET A 12 -12.72 -55.34 -17.51
C MET A 12 -12.44 -53.97 -18.13
N PRO A 13 -12.87 -52.85 -17.51
CA PRO A 13 -12.41 -51.53 -17.92
C PRO A 13 -10.94 -51.37 -17.53
N VAL A 14 -10.11 -51.13 -18.53
CA VAL A 14 -8.69 -50.80 -18.42
C VAL A 14 -8.56 -49.40 -17.82
N ALA A 15 -7.77 -49.27 -16.77
CA ALA A 15 -7.42 -47.99 -16.17
C ALA A 15 -6.72 -47.07 -17.20
N PRO A 16 -7.07 -45.78 -17.30
CA PRO A 16 -6.33 -44.86 -18.13
C PRO A 16 -4.91 -44.68 -17.58
N SER A 17 -3.95 -44.95 -18.45
CA SER A 17 -2.52 -44.80 -18.21
C SER A 17 -2.17 -43.36 -17.83
N LEU A 18 -1.47 -43.20 -16.71
CA LEU A 18 -0.78 -41.97 -16.33
C LEU A 18 0.34 -41.69 -17.33
N LEU A 19 0.00 -40.98 -18.40
CA LEU A 19 0.97 -40.44 -19.35
C LEU A 19 1.55 -39.14 -18.78
N ASN A 20 2.81 -39.24 -18.35
CA ASN A 20 3.83 -38.18 -18.25
C ASN A 20 3.31 -36.75 -18.38
N GLN A 21 2.96 -36.13 -17.25
CA GLN A 21 3.12 -34.69 -17.12
C GLN A 21 4.56 -34.41 -16.68
N PRO A 22 5.31 -33.54 -17.38
CA PRO A 22 6.58 -33.07 -16.86
C PRO A 22 6.29 -32.42 -15.50
N ARG A 23 6.94 -32.92 -14.45
CA ARG A 23 7.06 -32.17 -13.20
C ARG A 23 7.73 -30.84 -13.58
N GLN A 24 6.94 -29.79 -13.74
CA GLN A 24 7.44 -28.44 -13.54
C GLN A 24 7.87 -28.42 -12.07
N GLN A 25 9.14 -28.77 -11.83
CA GLN A 25 9.84 -28.26 -10.67
C GLN A 25 9.66 -26.76 -10.76
N ALA A 26 8.83 -26.21 -9.86
CA ALA A 26 8.77 -24.79 -9.64
C ALA A 26 10.22 -24.35 -9.45
N ALA A 27 10.76 -23.64 -10.44
CA ALA A 27 12.02 -22.97 -10.28
C ALA A 27 11.81 -22.07 -9.07
N ALA A 28 12.47 -22.39 -7.96
CA ALA A 28 12.49 -21.55 -6.78
C ALA A 28 13.03 -20.20 -7.24
N ASN A 29 12.12 -19.25 -7.45
CA ASN A 29 12.48 -17.92 -7.86
C ASN A 29 13.29 -17.32 -6.70
N PRO A 30 14.59 -16.99 -6.85
CA PRO A 30 15.42 -16.51 -5.74
C PRO A 30 14.91 -15.18 -5.16
N GLN A 31 13.97 -14.53 -5.85
CA GLN A 31 13.28 -13.33 -5.39
C GLN A 31 12.19 -13.57 -4.34
N ALA A 32 11.76 -14.82 -4.12
CA ALA A 32 10.71 -15.14 -3.15
C ALA A 32 11.14 -15.03 -1.68
N ASN A 33 12.43 -14.81 -1.41
CA ASN A 33 13.02 -14.81 -0.05
C ASN A 33 13.65 -13.47 0.37
N GLN A 34 13.38 -12.37 -0.33
CA GLN A 34 13.76 -11.04 0.16
C GLN A 34 12.54 -10.47 0.89
N PRO A 35 12.42 -10.57 2.24
CA PRO A 35 11.38 -9.85 2.96
C PRO A 35 11.53 -8.38 2.60
N GLY A 36 10.45 -7.78 2.07
CA GLY A 36 10.46 -6.44 1.48
C GLY A 36 11.39 -5.49 2.24
N GLY A 37 12.48 -5.13 1.57
CA GLY A 37 13.44 -4.11 1.98
C GLY A 37 14.08 -4.18 3.37
N LEU A 38 14.04 -5.25 4.16
CA LEU A 38 14.69 -5.23 5.50
C LEU A 38 15.87 -6.21 5.67
N ALA A 39 16.12 -7.08 4.69
CA ALA A 39 17.21 -8.05 4.66
C ALA A 39 17.45 -8.84 5.97
N GLY A 40 16.40 -9.14 6.75
CA GLY A 40 16.54 -9.87 8.02
C GLY A 40 17.11 -9.05 9.19
N LYS A 41 17.16 -7.72 9.07
CA LYS A 41 17.75 -6.80 10.08
C LYS A 41 16.71 -6.20 11.04
N GLN A 42 15.53 -6.80 11.16
CA GLN A 42 14.39 -6.25 11.90
C GLN A 42 14.74 -5.91 13.35
N ASP A 43 15.37 -6.84 14.07
CA ASP A 43 15.72 -6.63 15.49
C ASP A 43 16.71 -5.48 15.68
N ALA A 44 17.72 -5.41 14.80
CA ALA A 44 18.72 -4.35 14.83
C ALA A 44 18.09 -2.98 14.53
N ILE A 45 17.19 -2.93 13.53
CA ILE A 45 16.46 -1.72 13.17
C ILE A 45 15.52 -1.29 14.30
N SER A 46 14.78 -2.23 14.90
CA SER A 46 13.88 -1.98 16.04
C SER A 46 14.60 -1.31 17.21
N GLN A 47 15.83 -1.75 17.52
CA GLN A 47 16.62 -1.10 18.58
C GLN A 47 17.12 0.28 18.15
N GLN A 48 17.63 0.43 16.93
CA GLN A 48 18.13 1.72 16.44
C GLN A 48 17.03 2.79 16.40
N ILE A 49 15.79 2.44 16.02
CA ILE A 49 14.66 3.39 15.95
C ILE A 49 14.40 4.10 17.29
N LYS A 50 14.65 3.43 18.43
CA LYS A 50 14.41 3.98 19.77
C LYS A 50 15.38 5.11 20.11
N ASP A 51 16.60 5.03 19.59
CA ASP A 51 17.66 6.00 19.87
C ASP A 51 17.69 7.15 18.85
N LEU A 52 16.95 7.04 17.74
CA LEU A 52 16.88 8.08 16.72
C LEU A 52 16.00 9.26 17.19
N PRO A 53 16.44 10.51 16.94
CA PRO A 53 15.65 11.69 17.26
C PRO A 53 14.34 11.71 16.47
N ALA A 54 13.34 12.41 17.01
CA ALA A 54 12.11 12.67 16.28
C ALA A 54 12.42 13.51 15.02
N PRO A 55 12.03 13.05 13.82
CA PRO A 55 12.12 13.85 12.60
C PRO A 55 11.27 15.11 12.71
N VAL A 56 11.73 16.18 12.06
CA VAL A 56 10.97 17.43 11.93
C VAL A 56 10.51 17.55 10.49
N PHE A 57 9.20 17.74 10.28
CA PHE A 57 8.62 17.95 8.96
C PHE A 57 8.27 19.42 8.79
N ARG A 58 9.08 20.17 8.02
CA ARG A 58 8.78 21.59 7.76
C ARG A 58 7.53 21.69 6.88
N PRO A 59 6.45 22.38 7.33
CA PRO A 59 5.25 22.51 6.53
C PRO A 59 5.54 23.21 5.20
N ALA A 60 5.03 22.67 4.10
CA ALA A 60 5.13 23.32 2.80
C ALA A 60 4.36 24.64 2.78
N PHE A 61 4.99 25.68 2.24
CA PHE A 61 4.35 26.96 2.00
C PHE A 61 3.49 26.88 0.73
N ASN A 62 2.25 27.38 0.77
CA ASN A 62 1.32 27.37 -0.37
C ASN A 62 1.08 25.97 -0.99
N ALA A 63 0.93 24.94 -0.16
CA ALA A 63 0.44 23.64 -0.63
C ALA A 63 -0.94 23.82 -1.32
N PRO A 64 -1.20 23.15 -2.45
CA PRO A 64 -2.49 23.29 -3.14
C PRO A 64 -3.63 22.82 -2.24
N THR A 65 -4.79 23.46 -2.35
CA THR A 65 -6.03 22.98 -1.74
C THR A 65 -6.59 21.80 -2.52
N PHE A 66 -7.55 21.06 -1.93
CA PHE A 66 -8.22 19.94 -2.60
C PHE A 66 -8.85 20.38 -3.92
N GLU A 67 -9.53 21.54 -3.92
CA GLU A 67 -10.15 22.10 -5.13
C GLU A 67 -9.11 22.47 -6.20
N SER A 68 -7.97 23.05 -5.80
CA SER A 68 -6.87 23.33 -6.73
C SER A 68 -6.26 22.04 -7.31
N ALA A 69 -6.08 21.02 -6.46
CA ALA A 69 -5.51 19.75 -6.88
C ALA A 69 -6.45 18.98 -7.81
N LYS A 70 -7.77 19.06 -7.57
CA LYS A 70 -8.82 18.53 -8.45
C LYS A 70 -8.77 19.19 -9.84
N GLY A 71 -8.44 20.48 -9.91
CA GLY A 71 -8.30 21.22 -11.17
C GLY A 71 -6.97 21.00 -11.92
N SER A 72 -6.09 20.10 -11.48
CA SER A 72 -4.72 19.98 -12.03
C SER A 72 -4.63 19.37 -13.44
N GLY A 73 -5.67 18.70 -13.94
CA GLY A 73 -5.69 18.14 -15.29
C GLY A 73 -4.49 17.23 -15.59
N TRP A 74 -3.78 17.51 -16.69
CA TRP A 74 -2.61 16.74 -17.13
C TRP A 74 -1.35 16.96 -16.27
N GLY A 75 -1.33 17.96 -15.41
CA GLY A 75 -0.18 18.25 -14.56
C GLY A 75 -0.15 19.71 -14.12
N ALA A 76 0.03 19.91 -12.82
CA ALA A 76 0.38 21.18 -12.19
C ALA A 76 1.59 20.97 -11.30
N GLU A 77 2.56 21.88 -11.35
CA GLU A 77 3.75 21.83 -10.50
C GLU A 77 3.65 22.81 -9.34
N ASN A 78 4.00 22.35 -8.14
CA ASN A 78 4.05 23.16 -6.93
C ASN A 78 5.16 22.62 -6.01
N ASN A 79 6.12 23.47 -5.64
CA ASN A 79 7.18 23.16 -4.67
C ASN A 79 7.93 21.83 -4.92
N GLY A 80 8.25 21.53 -6.19
CA GLY A 80 8.96 20.28 -6.55
C GLY A 80 8.05 19.04 -6.59
N TRP A 81 6.73 19.22 -6.61
CA TRP A 81 5.74 18.17 -6.82
C TRP A 81 4.98 18.40 -8.11
N GLN A 82 4.70 17.31 -8.81
CA GLN A 82 3.76 17.26 -9.91
C GLN A 82 2.46 16.63 -9.42
N THR A 83 1.35 17.35 -9.55
CA THR A 83 -0.01 16.89 -9.25
C THR A 83 -0.81 16.77 -10.54
N SER A 84 -1.54 15.67 -10.73
CA SER A 84 -2.40 15.46 -11.89
C SER A 84 -3.74 14.84 -11.51
N ASN A 85 -4.78 15.20 -12.27
CA ASN A 85 -6.14 14.70 -12.13
C ASN A 85 -6.75 14.51 -13.52
N ILE A 86 -6.35 13.42 -14.20
CA ILE A 86 -6.70 13.19 -15.60
C ILE A 86 -8.10 12.57 -15.68
N GLU A 87 -9.00 13.20 -16.43
CA GLU A 87 -10.32 12.67 -16.70
C GLU A 87 -10.25 11.32 -17.44
N ASN A 88 -11.16 10.41 -17.09
CA ASN A 88 -11.28 9.05 -17.67
C ASN A 88 -10.11 8.09 -17.43
N GLN A 89 -9.10 8.45 -16.63
CA GLN A 89 -8.03 7.52 -16.24
C GLN A 89 -8.41 6.71 -15.01
N ASP A 90 -8.67 7.39 -13.89
CA ASP A 90 -9.18 6.82 -12.64
C ASP A 90 -9.85 7.92 -11.79
N SER A 91 -10.37 7.54 -10.62
CA SER A 91 -11.00 8.46 -9.67
C SER A 91 -10.02 9.05 -8.65
N PHE A 92 -8.73 9.21 -9.00
CA PHE A 92 -7.71 9.73 -8.09
C PHE A 92 -7.03 10.99 -8.62
N ILE A 93 -6.68 11.87 -7.70
CA ILE A 93 -5.71 12.94 -7.88
C ILE A 93 -4.35 12.38 -7.45
N HIS A 94 -3.38 12.35 -8.35
CA HIS A 94 -2.05 11.79 -8.10
C HIS A 94 -1.07 12.92 -7.81
N SER A 95 -0.17 12.72 -6.86
CA SER A 95 0.94 13.63 -6.61
C SER A 95 2.25 12.85 -6.50
N LYS A 96 3.28 13.36 -7.17
CA LYS A 96 4.61 12.75 -7.21
C LYS A 96 5.68 13.83 -7.11
N ARG A 97 6.70 13.61 -6.30
CA ARG A 97 7.89 14.46 -6.25
C ARG A 97 8.63 14.40 -7.59
N VAL A 98 9.02 15.56 -8.12
CA VAL A 98 9.79 15.69 -9.37
C VAL A 98 11.16 15.03 -9.19
N ASP A 99 11.91 15.49 -8.18
CA ASP A 99 13.18 14.90 -7.77
C ASP A 99 12.97 13.92 -6.62
N THR A 100 12.73 12.64 -6.94
CA THR A 100 12.46 11.60 -5.93
C THR A 100 13.64 11.41 -4.99
N LYS A 101 13.38 11.42 -3.68
CA LYS A 101 14.37 11.09 -2.65
C LYS A 101 14.68 9.59 -2.63
N ALA A 102 13.66 8.76 -2.84
CA ALA A 102 13.75 7.32 -2.75
C ALA A 102 14.40 6.69 -3.99
N GLN A 103 15.61 6.15 -3.82
CA GLN A 103 16.37 5.50 -4.89
C GLN A 103 16.12 3.98 -4.95
N GLY A 104 15.87 3.33 -3.82
CA GLY A 104 15.64 1.88 -3.74
C GLY A 104 14.32 1.48 -4.36
N LYS A 105 14.13 0.26 -4.88
CA LYS A 105 12.88 -0.13 -5.58
C LYS A 105 11.67 -0.14 -4.65
N TYR A 106 10.49 0.13 -5.21
CA TYR A 106 9.23 -0.04 -4.49
C TYR A 106 8.94 -1.53 -4.28
N ALA A 107 8.66 -1.92 -3.03
CA ALA A 107 8.48 -3.32 -2.61
C ALA A 107 7.04 -3.61 -2.13
N GLY A 108 6.09 -2.74 -2.49
CA GLY A 108 4.67 -2.93 -2.25
C GLY A 108 4.09 -2.25 -1.00
N ASP A 109 4.93 -1.66 -0.14
CA ASP A 109 4.49 -1.08 1.13
C ASP A 109 3.71 0.23 0.93
N LYS A 110 2.49 0.28 1.45
CA LYS A 110 1.68 1.50 1.40
C LYS A 110 0.77 1.65 2.60
N ILE A 111 0.47 2.91 2.88
CA ILE A 111 -0.50 3.33 3.89
C ILE A 111 -1.73 3.88 3.17
N HIS A 112 -2.92 3.54 3.64
CA HIS A 112 -4.13 4.25 3.31
C HIS A 112 -4.59 5.09 4.49
N LEU A 113 -5.22 6.23 4.23
CA LEU A 113 -5.93 7.00 5.26
C LEU A 113 -7.42 6.91 4.97
N SER A 114 -8.20 6.49 5.95
CA SER A 114 -9.65 6.42 5.94
C SER A 114 -10.23 7.57 6.73
N ILE A 115 -10.87 8.51 6.04
CA ILE A 115 -11.54 9.68 6.64
C ILE A 115 -13.04 9.61 6.34
N GLN A 116 -13.88 10.16 7.20
CA GLN A 116 -15.30 10.29 6.94
C GLN A 116 -15.54 10.95 5.56
N PRO A 117 -16.31 10.33 4.64
CA PRO A 117 -16.29 10.74 3.22
C PRO A 117 -16.63 12.21 2.95
N SER A 118 -17.54 12.80 3.73
CA SER A 118 -17.92 14.22 3.60
C SER A 118 -16.84 15.20 4.06
N GLN A 119 -15.81 14.73 4.77
CA GLN A 119 -14.72 15.54 5.32
C GLN A 119 -13.44 15.47 4.48
N VAL A 120 -13.34 14.58 3.49
CA VAL A 120 -12.11 14.34 2.70
C VAL A 120 -11.49 15.63 2.12
N PRO A 121 -12.23 16.55 1.49
CA PRO A 121 -11.63 17.80 1.00
C PRO A 121 -10.99 18.65 2.10
N LYS A 122 -11.67 18.76 3.25
CA LYS A 122 -11.17 19.53 4.40
C LYS A 122 -9.98 18.85 5.07
N ALA A 123 -10.02 17.53 5.19
CA ALA A 123 -8.92 16.74 5.75
C ALA A 123 -7.66 16.83 4.85
N TYR A 124 -7.84 16.81 3.53
CA TYR A 124 -6.76 17.09 2.58
C TYR A 124 -6.13 18.45 2.87
N ASP A 125 -6.93 19.51 2.96
CA ASP A 125 -6.42 20.87 3.21
C ASP A 125 -5.72 20.99 4.57
N ALA A 126 -6.14 20.21 5.57
CA ALA A 126 -5.51 20.20 6.89
C ALA A 126 -4.12 19.54 6.90
N ILE A 127 -3.89 18.52 6.07
CA ILE A 127 -2.63 17.75 6.03
C ILE A 127 -1.75 18.06 4.81
N ASN A 128 -2.22 18.87 3.85
CA ASN A 128 -1.50 19.13 2.60
C ASN A 128 -0.09 19.70 2.84
N SER A 129 0.09 20.56 3.84
CA SER A 129 1.40 21.12 4.18
C SER A 129 2.41 20.07 4.66
N LEU A 130 1.93 18.96 5.25
CA LEU A 130 2.76 17.80 5.56
C LEU A 130 3.03 16.97 4.30
N LEU A 131 1.98 16.67 3.52
CA LEU A 131 2.09 15.85 2.29
C LEU A 131 3.06 16.47 1.26
N PHE A 132 3.00 17.78 1.08
CA PHE A 132 3.86 18.53 0.15
C PHE A 132 5.18 18.98 0.77
N SER A 133 5.44 18.65 2.05
CA SER A 133 6.67 19.03 2.73
C SER A 133 7.91 18.59 1.95
N GLU A 134 8.91 19.47 1.89
CA GLU A 134 10.24 19.10 1.41
C GLU A 134 10.87 18.00 2.26
N ASP A 135 10.44 17.83 3.52
CA ASP A 135 10.90 16.80 4.46
C ASP A 135 10.03 15.55 4.47
N SER A 136 8.90 15.53 3.75
CA SER A 136 8.06 14.32 3.62
C SER A 136 8.89 13.14 3.09
N PRO A 137 8.77 11.94 3.70
CA PRO A 137 9.45 10.74 3.22
C PRO A 137 8.71 10.08 2.03
N VAL A 138 7.47 10.50 1.77
CA VAL A 138 6.59 9.86 0.78
C VAL A 138 6.68 10.57 -0.57
N ASP A 139 7.50 10.08 -1.50
CA ASP A 139 7.65 10.72 -2.82
C ASP A 139 6.44 10.59 -3.76
N LYS A 140 5.52 9.67 -3.47
CA LYS A 140 4.33 9.44 -4.30
C LYS A 140 3.14 9.15 -3.40
N TRP A 141 2.04 9.81 -3.68
CA TRP A 141 0.77 9.56 -3.02
C TRP A 141 -0.40 9.94 -3.94
N LYS A 142 -1.60 9.56 -3.54
CA LYS A 142 -2.83 9.96 -4.24
C LYS A 142 -3.97 10.13 -3.26
N VAL A 143 -4.97 10.91 -3.65
CA VAL A 143 -6.23 11.08 -2.94
C VAL A 143 -7.41 10.82 -3.88
N THR A 144 -8.49 10.23 -3.39
CA THR A 144 -9.72 10.04 -4.17
C THR A 144 -10.32 11.39 -4.55
N ASP A 145 -10.65 11.55 -5.84
CA ASP A 145 -11.53 12.62 -6.30
C ASP A 145 -12.98 12.24 -5.94
N MET A 146 -13.48 12.85 -4.87
CA MET A 146 -14.79 12.54 -4.30
C MET A 146 -15.96 12.88 -5.24
N THR A 147 -15.73 13.63 -6.32
CA THR A 147 -16.75 13.93 -7.34
C THR A 147 -16.80 12.92 -8.48
N ARG A 148 -15.73 12.12 -8.65
CA ARG A 148 -15.58 11.12 -9.73
C ARG A 148 -15.58 9.68 -9.22
N VAL A 149 -15.57 9.47 -7.91
CA VAL A 149 -15.59 8.13 -7.32
C VAL A 149 -16.99 7.52 -7.38
N SER A 150 -17.08 6.25 -7.75
CA SER A 150 -18.35 5.52 -7.74
C SER A 150 -18.92 5.43 -6.32
N GLU A 151 -20.23 5.66 -6.21
CA GLU A 151 -20.97 5.51 -4.95
C GLU A 151 -20.86 4.10 -4.39
N GLY A 152 -20.72 3.99 -3.07
CA GLY A 152 -20.55 2.73 -2.36
C GLY A 152 -19.17 2.10 -2.49
N SER A 153 -18.26 2.64 -3.32
CA SER A 153 -16.95 2.03 -3.51
C SER A 153 -16.07 2.09 -2.26
N ARG A 154 -15.13 1.14 -2.16
CA ARG A 154 -14.13 1.05 -1.06
C ARG A 154 -13.43 2.38 -0.84
N VAL A 155 -13.01 3.04 -1.93
CA VAL A 155 -12.21 4.27 -1.91
C VAL A 155 -13.06 5.55 -1.76
N GLN A 156 -14.39 5.42 -1.71
CA GLN A 156 -15.29 6.48 -1.27
C GLN A 156 -15.48 6.41 0.25
N GLN A 157 -15.77 5.22 0.79
CA GLN A 157 -16.09 5.01 2.22
C GLN A 157 -14.87 5.14 3.15
N GLY A 158 -13.67 4.86 2.63
CA GLY A 158 -12.40 4.97 3.34
C GLY A 158 -11.24 4.81 2.37
N ALA A 159 -10.02 4.66 2.87
CA ALA A 159 -8.81 4.52 2.07
C ALA A 159 -8.70 5.55 0.93
N GLN A 160 -9.16 6.79 1.19
CA GLN A 160 -9.21 7.82 0.17
C GLN A 160 -7.81 8.32 -0.17
N PHE A 161 -6.91 8.33 0.80
CA PHE A 161 -5.50 8.62 0.58
C PHE A 161 -4.73 7.30 0.42
N THR A 162 -3.71 7.30 -0.43
CA THR A 162 -2.72 6.22 -0.51
C THR A 162 -1.33 6.83 -0.53
N LEU A 163 -0.49 6.46 0.43
CA LEU A 163 0.91 6.87 0.57
C LEU A 163 1.79 5.67 0.20
N TYR A 164 2.69 5.83 -0.77
CA TYR A 164 3.56 4.76 -1.24
C TYR A 164 4.93 4.86 -0.54
N LEU A 165 5.23 3.91 0.35
CA LEU A 165 6.49 3.87 1.09
C LEU A 165 7.58 3.19 0.26
N ARG A 166 8.79 3.72 0.31
CA ARG A 166 9.91 3.24 -0.50
C ARG A 166 11.24 3.52 0.21
N PRO A 167 12.18 2.56 0.24
CA PRO A 167 13.48 2.77 0.86
C PRO A 167 14.28 3.86 0.14
N THR A 168 15.01 4.67 0.90
CA THR A 168 15.81 5.76 0.32
C THR A 168 17.08 5.25 -0.36
N ALA A 169 17.70 4.20 0.20
CA ALA A 169 18.92 3.62 -0.31
C ALA A 169 18.73 2.84 -1.62
N GLY A 170 19.67 2.97 -2.57
CA GLY A 170 19.61 2.33 -3.89
C GLY A 170 19.67 0.80 -3.89
N ASP A 171 20.08 0.18 -2.78
CA ASP A 171 20.07 -1.28 -2.59
C ASP A 171 18.67 -1.84 -2.29
N SER A 172 17.66 -0.97 -2.26
CA SER A 172 16.26 -1.31 -1.99
C SER A 172 16.02 -1.84 -0.58
N GLN A 173 16.88 -1.46 0.39
CA GLN A 173 16.70 -1.78 1.80
C GLN A 173 16.34 -0.54 2.61
N TYR A 174 15.31 -0.64 3.45
CA TYR A 174 14.98 0.29 4.51
C TYR A 174 16.08 0.28 5.57
N THR A 175 16.46 1.49 5.96
CA THR A 175 17.28 1.77 7.11
C THR A 175 16.40 2.06 8.33
N ALA A 176 17.00 2.08 9.54
CA ALA A 176 16.29 2.54 10.73
C ALA A 176 15.81 3.99 10.59
N GLN A 177 16.56 4.84 9.88
CA GLN A 177 16.16 6.21 9.61
C GLN A 177 14.93 6.28 8.71
N ASP A 178 14.85 5.44 7.67
CA ASP A 178 13.67 5.40 6.80
C ASP A 178 12.42 5.04 7.62
N ILE A 179 12.47 3.94 8.36
CA ILE A 179 11.34 3.47 9.17
C ILE A 179 10.95 4.49 10.25
N LYS A 180 11.94 5.09 10.94
CA LYS A 180 11.67 6.16 11.93
C LYS A 180 10.97 7.34 11.27
N THR A 181 11.39 7.73 10.07
CA THR A 181 10.83 8.87 9.35
C THR A 181 9.41 8.58 8.86
N ASP A 182 9.18 7.41 8.25
CA ASP A 182 7.86 6.97 7.82
C ASP A 182 6.89 6.87 9.00
N LYS A 183 7.30 6.21 10.10
CA LYS A 183 6.50 6.10 11.32
C LYS A 183 6.11 7.47 11.88
N SER A 184 7.09 8.34 12.07
CA SER A 184 6.85 9.68 12.63
C SER A 184 5.98 10.54 11.70
N PHE A 185 6.07 10.33 10.39
CA PHE A 185 5.23 11.04 9.42
C PHE A 185 3.77 10.59 9.47
N ILE A 186 3.53 9.27 9.58
CA ILE A 186 2.18 8.72 9.77
C ILE A 186 1.58 9.24 11.08
N GLU A 187 2.33 9.22 12.17
CA GLU A 187 1.90 9.75 13.47
C GLU A 187 1.62 11.25 13.45
N ALA A 188 2.39 12.04 12.68
CA ALA A 188 2.14 13.47 12.51
C ALA A 188 0.82 13.72 11.75
N ILE A 189 0.51 12.91 10.74
CA ILE A 189 -0.76 12.96 10.01
C ILE A 189 -1.93 12.56 10.93
N GLU A 190 -1.83 11.43 11.63
CA GLU A 190 -2.81 10.98 12.63
C GLU A 190 -3.12 12.08 13.65
N HIS A 191 -2.07 12.62 14.28
CA HIS A 191 -2.21 13.69 15.26
C HIS A 191 -2.86 14.94 14.68
N LYS A 192 -2.47 15.35 13.47
CA LYS A 192 -3.08 16.51 12.79
C LYS A 192 -4.56 16.28 12.50
N LEU A 193 -4.93 15.08 12.06
CA LEU A 193 -6.33 14.75 11.77
C LEU A 193 -7.18 14.71 13.04
N SER A 194 -6.69 14.07 14.11
CA SER A 194 -7.37 14.01 15.40
C SER A 194 -7.51 15.39 16.05
N LEU A 195 -6.45 16.21 16.02
CA LEU A 195 -6.43 17.55 16.60
C LEU A 195 -7.46 18.48 15.95
N GLU A 196 -7.65 18.36 14.63
CA GLU A 196 -8.63 19.14 13.86
C GLU A 196 -10.05 18.56 13.95
N GLY A 197 -10.24 17.45 14.68
CA GLY A 197 -11.55 16.85 14.93
C GLY A 197 -12.16 16.14 13.70
N PHE A 198 -11.33 15.59 12.82
CA PHE A 198 -11.81 14.73 11.75
C PHE A 198 -12.27 13.37 12.30
N GLU A 199 -13.26 12.77 11.65
CA GLU A 199 -13.78 11.46 12.00
C GLU A 199 -13.16 10.38 11.09
N PRO A 200 -12.79 9.21 11.64
CA PRO A 200 -12.26 8.13 10.83
C PRO A 200 -13.31 7.55 9.89
N GLY A 201 -12.89 7.23 8.67
CA GLY A 201 -13.71 6.54 7.67
C GLY A 201 -13.71 5.03 7.85
N LYS A 202 -14.34 4.31 6.92
CA LYS A 202 -14.33 2.84 6.94
C LYS A 202 -12.93 2.32 6.60
N ARG A 203 -12.24 1.70 7.55
CA ARG A 203 -11.00 0.96 7.26
C ARG A 203 -11.29 -0.16 6.25
N PRO A 204 -10.49 -0.31 5.18
CA PRO A 204 -10.70 -1.38 4.22
C PRO A 204 -10.36 -2.75 4.82
N ASP A 205 -11.17 -3.77 4.50
CA ASP A 205 -10.98 -5.15 4.97
C ASP A 205 -9.67 -5.80 4.49
N SER A 206 -9.00 -5.18 3.52
CA SER A 206 -7.72 -5.61 2.96
C SER A 206 -6.50 -5.22 3.79
N ASP A 207 -6.66 -4.33 4.76
CA ASP A 207 -5.56 -3.68 5.45
C ASP A 207 -5.52 -4.05 6.94
N VAL A 208 -4.38 -3.77 7.58
CA VAL A 208 -4.18 -3.92 9.02
C VAL A 208 -3.80 -2.58 9.65
N SER A 209 -4.03 -2.44 10.95
CA SER A 209 -3.75 -1.21 11.69
C SER A 209 -3.41 -1.55 13.14
N PRO A 210 -2.42 -0.90 13.76
CA PRO A 210 -2.27 -0.94 15.22
C PRO A 210 -3.41 -0.20 15.90
N HIS A 211 -3.56 -0.42 17.21
CA HIS A 211 -4.64 0.16 18.01
C HIS A 211 -4.60 1.69 18.11
N HIS A 212 -3.43 2.31 17.93
CA HIS A 212 -3.23 3.75 18.06
C HIS A 212 -3.36 4.51 16.73
N TRP A 213 -3.73 3.83 15.64
CA TRP A 213 -4.04 4.47 14.35
C TRP A 213 -5.55 4.48 14.15
N ASP A 214 -6.12 5.67 14.17
CA ASP A 214 -7.56 5.88 13.97
C ASP A 214 -7.87 6.00 12.46
N PHE A 215 -6.98 6.63 11.68
CA PHE A 215 -7.19 6.90 10.25
C PHE A 215 -6.38 5.97 9.34
N ALA A 216 -5.14 5.65 9.71
CA ALA A 216 -4.19 4.95 8.89
C ALA A 216 -4.42 3.43 8.90
N SER A 217 -4.08 2.80 7.78
CA SER A 217 -4.00 1.34 7.68
C SER A 217 -2.94 0.94 6.66
N TYR A 218 -2.28 -0.18 6.90
CA TYR A 218 -1.18 -0.69 6.09
C TYR A 218 -1.61 -1.86 5.22
N ARG A 219 -1.01 -1.93 4.03
CA ARG A 219 -1.07 -3.12 3.17
C ARG A 219 0.19 -3.21 2.32
N ASN A 220 0.72 -4.43 2.13
CA ASN A 220 1.73 -4.69 1.10
C ASN A 220 1.08 -5.20 -0.19
N GLU A 221 1.18 -4.49 -1.32
CA GLU A 221 0.47 -4.88 -2.55
C GLU A 221 1.08 -6.02 -3.35
N GLU A 222 2.32 -6.42 -3.07
CA GLU A 222 2.93 -7.60 -3.70
C GLU A 222 2.55 -8.90 -2.97
N ARG A 223 2.22 -8.80 -1.68
CA ARG A 223 1.94 -9.95 -0.80
C ARG A 223 0.48 -10.03 -0.34
N SER A 224 -0.40 -9.18 -0.86
CA SER A 224 -1.82 -9.15 -0.48
C SER A 224 -2.74 -8.63 -1.58
N THR A 225 -4.02 -8.96 -1.50
CA THR A 225 -5.05 -8.51 -2.45
C THR A 225 -5.91 -7.37 -1.87
N ARG A 226 -6.85 -6.86 -2.67
CA ARG A 226 -7.82 -5.83 -2.25
C ARG A 226 -9.05 -6.41 -1.55
N ASP A 227 -9.23 -7.73 -1.59
CA ASP A 227 -10.44 -8.39 -1.08
C ASP A 227 -10.35 -8.63 0.44
N GLY A 228 -9.13 -8.74 0.97
CA GLY A 228 -8.89 -8.97 2.38
C GLY A 228 -9.10 -10.41 2.81
N GLY A 229 -9.44 -10.58 4.10
CA GLY A 229 -9.70 -11.88 4.71
C GLY A 229 -8.76 -12.21 5.87
N VAL A 230 -9.15 -13.21 6.67
CA VAL A 230 -8.47 -13.55 7.93
C VAL A 230 -7.01 -13.96 7.69
N ALA A 231 -6.75 -14.85 6.73
CA ALA A 231 -5.39 -15.30 6.43
C ALA A 231 -4.48 -14.14 5.96
N GLN A 232 -5.00 -13.24 5.14
CA GLN A 232 -4.29 -12.04 4.69
C GLN A 232 -4.02 -11.09 5.87
N THR A 233 -5.02 -10.87 6.73
CA THR A 233 -4.89 -10.02 7.92
C THR A 233 -3.76 -10.53 8.82
N GLU A 234 -3.73 -11.84 9.11
CA GLU A 234 -2.71 -12.43 9.97
C GLU A 234 -1.32 -12.43 9.32
N ALA A 235 -1.23 -12.55 7.98
CA ALA A 235 0.03 -12.39 7.26
C ALA A 235 0.53 -10.93 7.31
N LEU A 236 -0.35 -9.97 7.04
CA LEU A 236 -0.01 -8.54 7.07
C LEU A 236 0.41 -8.06 8.46
N LYS A 237 -0.19 -8.58 9.54
CA LYS A 237 0.24 -8.28 10.92
C LYS A 237 1.67 -8.72 11.23
N ARG A 238 2.22 -9.68 10.47
CA ARG A 238 3.59 -10.21 10.60
C ARG A 238 4.51 -9.66 9.51
N GLU A 239 4.06 -8.69 8.73
CA GLU A 239 4.94 -8.04 7.75
C GLU A 239 6.01 -7.24 8.49
N PRO A 240 7.31 -7.50 8.22
CA PRO A 240 8.40 -6.85 8.95
C PRO A 240 8.34 -5.32 8.96
N VAL A 241 7.93 -4.70 7.86
CA VAL A 241 7.76 -3.24 7.77
C VAL A 241 6.61 -2.79 8.66
N PHE A 242 5.48 -3.49 8.64
CA PHE A 242 4.32 -3.15 9.47
C PHE A 242 4.63 -3.28 10.96
N GLU A 243 5.27 -4.38 11.37
CA GLU A 243 5.68 -4.58 12.76
C GLU A 243 6.50 -3.39 13.26
N LEU A 244 7.51 -2.96 12.49
CA LEU A 244 8.36 -1.83 12.87
C LEU A 244 7.64 -0.47 12.86
N LEU A 245 6.71 -0.24 11.92
CA LEU A 245 5.88 0.97 11.91
C LEU A 245 4.93 1.02 13.11
N SER A 246 4.49 -0.14 13.60
CA SER A 246 3.51 -0.29 14.67
C SER A 246 4.09 -0.23 16.10
N LEU A 247 5.42 -0.19 16.25
CA LEU A 247 6.12 -0.19 17.54
C LEU A 247 5.81 1.02 18.43
#